data_AF-A0A497JY14-F1
#
_entry.id   AF-A0A497JY14-F1
#
_cell.length_a   1.000
_cell.length_b   1.000
_cell.length_c   1.000
_cell.angle_alpha   90.00
_cell.angle_beta   90.00
_cell.angle_gamma   90.00
#
_symmetry.space_group_name_H-M   'P 1'
#
loop_
_entity.id
_entity.type
_entity.pdbx_description
1 polymer ?
#
loop_
_entity_poly.entity_id
_entity_poly.type
_entity_poly.pdbx_seq_one_letter_code
_entity_poly.pdbx_strand_id
1 'polypeptide(L)'
;MRIKVQSLEEAQEIVRRRVKAEFGSKAEVDFLRTTLETDLSSGKKLWLVEGNIQIRRWLFLKRIWHFTYFVNAEDGRILIMRVKRG
;
A
#
# COMPACT_ATOMS: atom_id res chain seq x y z
N MET A 1 20.59 -3.65 9.85
CA MET A 1 20.37 -4.38 8.58
C MET A 1 19.33 -3.58 7.78
N ARG A 2 19.74 -2.82 6.75
CA ARG A 2 18.80 -2.03 5.94
C ARG A 2 18.08 -3.03 5.04
N ILE A 3 16.83 -3.34 5.37
CA ILE A 3 15.97 -4.17 4.53
C ILE A 3 15.58 -3.28 3.35
N LYS A 4 16.38 -3.32 2.28
CA LYS A 4 15.94 -2.80 0.99
C LYS A 4 14.70 -3.59 0.60
N VAL A 5 13.65 -2.90 0.17
CA VAL A 5 12.45 -3.53 -0.39
C VAL A 5 12.78 -3.88 -1.84
N GLN A 6 13.25 -5.10 -2.03
CA GLN A 6 13.78 -5.57 -3.31
C GLN A 6 12.71 -6.18 -4.20
N SER A 7 11.58 -6.59 -3.61
CA SER A 7 10.51 -7.26 -4.32
C SER A 7 9.16 -6.54 -4.20
N LEU A 8 8.27 -6.82 -5.15
CA LEU A 8 6.90 -6.29 -5.12
C LEU A 8 6.13 -6.86 -3.92
N GLU A 9 6.40 -8.12 -3.54
CA GLU A 9 5.75 -8.79 -2.42
C GLU A 9 6.12 -8.15 -1.08
N GLU A 10 7.38 -7.75 -0.91
CA GLU A 10 7.81 -7.01 0.28
C GLU A 10 7.11 -5.65 0.40
N ALA A 11 7.01 -4.92 -0.72
CA ALA A 11 6.31 -3.64 -0.76
C ALA A 11 4.81 -3.80 -0.44
N GLN A 12 4.18 -4.82 -1.02
CA GLN A 12 2.78 -5.19 -0.75
C GLN A 12 2.58 -5.58 0.72
N GLU A 13 3.49 -6.34 1.31
CA GLU A 13 3.38 -6.75 2.72
C GLU A 13 3.51 -5.55 3.68
N ILE A 14 4.41 -4.60 3.40
CA ILE A 14 4.50 -3.33 4.14
C ILE A 14 3.16 -2.58 4.09
N VAL A 15 2.57 -2.47 2.90
CA VAL A 15 1.27 -1.81 2.72
C VAL A 15 0.15 -2.57 3.43
N ARG A 16 0.12 -3.90 3.33
CA ARG A 16 -0.87 -4.74 4.02
C ARG A 16 -0.82 -4.54 5.53
N ARG A 17 0.39 -4.51 6.12
CA ARG A 17 0.58 -4.25 7.55
C ARG A 17 0.08 -2.87 7.93
N ARG A 18 0.39 -1.84 7.12
CA ARG A 18 -0.12 -0.47 7.35
C ARG A 18 -1.65 -0.42 7.31
N VAL A 19 -2.27 -1.01 6.29
CA VAL A 19 -3.73 -1.03 6.16
C VAL A 19 -4.38 -1.73 7.36
N LYS A 20 -3.87 -2.91 7.76
CA LYS A 20 -4.41 -3.63 8.92
C LYS A 20 -4.27 -2.84 10.22
N ALA A 21 -3.19 -2.07 10.38
CA ALA A 21 -3.00 -1.21 11.53
C ALA A 21 -3.99 -0.03 11.57
N GLU A 22 -4.35 0.53 10.40
CA GLU A 22 -5.21 1.71 10.29
C GLU A 22 -6.70 1.38 10.25
N PHE A 23 -7.09 0.33 9.50
CA PHE A 23 -8.48 -0.04 9.25
C PHE A 23 -8.93 -1.29 10.02
N GLY A 24 -8.02 -1.91 10.78
CA GLY A 24 -8.25 -3.09 11.60
C GLY A 24 -7.95 -4.40 10.88
N SER A 25 -7.85 -5.48 11.66
CA SER A 25 -7.48 -6.82 11.18
C SER A 25 -8.45 -7.45 10.18
N LYS A 26 -9.70 -6.96 10.15
CA LYS A 26 -10.76 -7.40 9.22
C LYS A 26 -10.72 -6.68 7.86
N ALA A 27 -9.81 -5.73 7.67
CA ALA A 27 -9.61 -5.07 6.39
C ALA A 27 -8.96 -6.07 5.40
N GLU A 28 -9.66 -6.34 4.31
CA GLU A 28 -9.14 -7.10 3.18
C GLU A 28 -8.45 -6.13 2.22
N VAL A 29 -7.31 -6.54 1.66
CA VAL A 29 -6.52 -5.74 0.72
C VAL A 29 -6.40 -6.48 -0.59
N ASP A 30 -6.91 -5.88 -1.65
CA ASP A 30 -6.75 -6.36 -3.02
C ASP A 30 -5.75 -5.46 -3.73
N PHE A 31 -4.57 -5.99 -4.05
CA PHE A 31 -3.57 -5.26 -4.83
C PHE A 31 -3.93 -5.28 -6.32
N LEU A 32 -4.00 -4.10 -6.93
CA LEU A 32 -4.32 -3.93 -8.34
C LEU A 32 -3.07 -3.76 -9.18
N ARG A 33 -2.12 -2.96 -8.69
CA ARG A 33 -0.86 -2.68 -9.38
C ARG A 33 0.25 -2.46 -8.38
N THR A 34 1.44 -2.94 -8.71
CA THR A 34 2.66 -2.64 -7.96
C THR A 34 3.77 -2.40 -8.95
N THR A 35 4.36 -1.20 -8.92
CA THR A 35 5.38 -0.79 -9.89
C THR A 35 6.50 -0.07 -9.18
N LEU A 36 7.74 -0.35 -9.58
CA LEU A 36 8.91 0.37 -9.10
C LEU A 36 9.15 1.58 -10.00
N GLU A 37 9.03 2.77 -9.44
CA GLU A 37 9.33 4.03 -10.12
C GLU A 37 10.58 4.66 -9.52
N THR A 38 11.26 5.47 -10.33
CA THR A 38 12.36 6.31 -9.84
C THR A 38 11.88 7.73 -9.85
N ASP A 39 11.83 8.37 -8.68
CA ASP A 39 11.51 9.78 -8.57
C ASP A 39 12.59 10.59 -9.30
N LEU A 40 12.19 11.27 -10.37
CA LEU A 40 13.09 12.06 -11.21
C LEU A 40 13.71 13.25 -10.45
N SER A 41 13.06 13.71 -9.37
CA SER A 41 13.55 14.85 -8.59
C SER A 41 14.59 14.46 -7.54
N SER A 42 14.43 13.32 -6.88
CA SER A 42 15.34 12.86 -5.82
C SER A 42 16.25 11.70 -6.22
N GLY A 43 16.04 11.08 -7.37
CA GLY A 43 16.73 9.86 -7.81
C GLY A 43 16.36 8.61 -7.00
N LYS A 44 15.42 8.71 -6.05
CA LYS A 44 15.04 7.62 -5.16
C LYS A 44 14.11 6.65 -5.85
N LYS A 45 14.30 5.36 -5.57
CA LYS A 45 13.41 4.29 -6.02
C LYS A 45 12.23 4.16 -5.08
N LEU A 46 11.01 4.26 -5.61
CA LEU A 46 9.76 4.17 -4.89
C LEU A 46 8.89 3.07 -5.48
N TRP A 47 8.40 2.18 -4.64
CA TRP A 47 7.32 1.28 -4.99
C TRP A 47 5.99 2.02 -4.92
N LEU A 48 5.33 2.15 -6.06
CA LEU A 48 3.95 2.58 -6.16
C LEU A 48 3.07 1.35 -6.04
N VAL A 49 2.27 1.29 -4.97
CA VAL A 49 1.37 0.18 -4.66
C VAL A 49 -0.06 0.68 -4.69
N GLU A 50 -0.82 0.25 -5.68
CA GLU A 50 -2.25 0.54 -5.84
C GLU A 50 -3.08 -0.67 -5.44
N GLY A 51 -4.22 -0.39 -4.82
CA GLY A 51 -5.14 -1.44 -4.42
C GLY A 51 -6.45 -0.91 -3.88
N ASN A 52 -7.27 -1.84 -3.40
CA ASN A 52 -8.53 -1.55 -2.73
C ASN A 52 -8.50 -2.11 -1.32
N ILE A 53 -9.06 -1.35 -0.38
CA ILE A 53 -9.35 -1.81 0.98
C ILE A 53 -10.84 -2.14 1.01
N GLN A 54 -11.16 -3.39 1.34
CA GLN A 54 -12.54 -3.81 1.58
C GLN A 54 -12.76 -3.98 3.08
N ILE A 55 -13.77 -3.29 3.60
CA ILE A 55 -14.21 -3.43 4.98
C ILE A 55 -15.65 -3.91 4.97
N ARG A 56 -15.88 -5.14 5.43
CA ARG A 56 -17.24 -5.67 5.62
C ARG A 56 -17.86 -5.06 6.87
N ARG A 57 -18.92 -4.27 6.69
CA ARG A 57 -19.82 -3.82 7.75
C ARG A 57 -21.13 -4.59 7.63
N TRP A 58 -21.44 -5.36 8.65
CA TRP A 58 -22.62 -6.21 8.71
C TRP A 58 -22.75 -7.22 7.53
N LEU A 59 -23.85 -7.99 7.48
CA LEU A 59 -24.00 -9.13 6.56
C LEU A 59 -23.85 -8.78 5.06
N PHE A 60 -24.04 -7.52 4.64
CA PHE A 60 -24.02 -7.14 3.22
C PHE A 60 -23.39 -5.78 2.85
N LEU A 61 -23.07 -4.89 3.80
CA LEU A 61 -22.50 -3.57 3.45
C LEU A 61 -20.98 -3.66 3.35
N LYS A 62 -20.47 -3.74 2.12
CA LYS A 62 -19.04 -3.60 1.85
C LYS A 62 -18.74 -2.14 1.57
N ARG A 63 -17.76 -1.57 2.29
CA ARG A 63 -17.14 -0.30 1.88
C ARG A 63 -15.82 -0.60 1.20
N ILE A 64 -15.65 -0.06 -0.01
CA ILE A 64 -14.43 -0.20 -0.80
C ILE A 64 -13.77 1.17 -0.88
N TRP A 65 -12.48 1.21 -0.59
CA TRP A 65 -11.68 2.42 -0.67
C TRP A 65 -10.47 2.14 -1.55
N HIS A 66 -10.31 2.93 -2.61
CA HIS A 66 -9.15 2.81 -3.47
C HIS A 66 -7.97 3.55 -2.85
N PHE A 67 -6.79 2.94 -2.90
CA PHE A 67 -5.57 3.54 -2.37
C PHE A 67 -4.41 3.49 -3.36
N THR A 68 -3.50 4.44 -3.16
CA THR A 68 -2.16 4.44 -3.75
C THR A 68 -1.16 4.76 -2.64
N TYR A 69 -0.23 3.85 -2.38
CA TYR A 69 0.88 4.05 -1.46
C TYR A 69 2.20 4.19 -2.22
N PHE A 70 3.04 5.10 -1.75
CA PHE A 70 4.42 5.23 -2.17
C PHE A 70 5.33 4.72 -1.07
N VAL A 71 6.04 3.62 -1.32
CA VAL A 71 6.97 2.99 -0.39
C VAL A 71 8.39 3.22 -0.87
N ASN A 72 9.25 3.79 -0.04
CA ASN A 72 10.66 3.95 -0.38
C ASN A 72 11.34 2.58 -0.45
N ALA A 73 11.95 2.26 -1.59
CA ALA A 73 12.59 0.97 -1.81
C ALA A 73 13.86 0.78 -0.97
N GLU A 74 14.47 1.85 -0.46
CA GLU A 74 15.71 1.77 0.31
C GLU A 74 15.51 1.44 1.79
N ASP A 75 14.44 1.94 2.39
CA ASP A 75 14.18 1.87 3.83
C ASP A 75 12.79 1.34 4.20
N GLY A 76 11.94 1.05 3.20
CA GLY A 76 10.58 0.55 3.38
C GLY A 76 9.59 1.56 3.97
N ARG A 77 9.96 2.84 4.07
CA ARG A 77 9.08 3.87 4.63
C ARG A 77 7.99 4.23 3.64
N ILE A 78 6.76 4.30 4.14
CA ILE A 78 5.64 4.86 3.39
C ILE A 78 5.78 6.38 3.39
N LEU A 79 5.94 6.97 2.21
CA LEU A 79 6.13 8.40 2.03
C LEU A 79 4.80 9.14 1.86
N ILE A 80 3.90 8.61 1.04
CA ILE A 80 2.63 9.26 0.69
C ILE A 80 1.55 8.18 0.56
N MET A 81 0.37 8.52 1.07
CA MET A 81 -0.85 7.73 0.94
C MET A 81 -1.93 8.60 0.32
N ARG A 82 -2.56 8.11 -0.75
CA ARG A 82 -3.78 8.69 -1.30
C ARG A 82 -4.89 7.68 -1.16
N VAL A 83 -5.99 8.09 -0.56
CA VAL A 83 -7.19 7.26 -0.47
C VAL A 83 -8.37 8.02 -1.06
N LYS A 84 -9.10 7.34 -1.94
CA LYS A 84 -10.38 7.82 -2.48
C LYS A 84 -11.50 6.89 -2.02
N ARG A 85 -12.60 7.49 -1.55
CA ARG A 85 -13.84 6.76 -1.27
C ARG A 85 -14.49 6.44 -2.61
N GLY A 86 -14.81 5.16 -2.83
CA GLY A 86 -15.75 4.73 -3.85
C GLY A 86 -17.19 4.91 -3.41
#